data_AF-A0A948MR35-F1
#
_entry.id   AF-A0A948MR35-F1
#
_cell.length_a   1.000
_cell.length_b   1.000
_cell.length_c   1.000
_cell.angle_alpha   90.00
_cell.angle_beta   90.00
_cell.angle_gamma   90.00
#
_symmetry.space_group_name_H-M   'P 1'
#
loop_
_entity.id
_entity.type
_entity.pdbx_description
1 polymer ?
#
loop_
_entity_poly.entity_id
_entity_poly.type
_entity_poly.pdbx_seq_one_letter_code
_entity_poly.pdbx_strand_id
1 'polypeptide(L)'
;MFNTEIGKKFLALIKASLKVSDLIPDLVLRGRIKTQILDVYKIFIEKNYRGLLKEIDILDGYLFLAGHLNLIKEEHCRALRNGFLIFKSRIVLLTNESPKTAPSEKKEIVKKPETTLNDGPVYTDRQGKIMEYFQEHKQVKLAEILGLFPDVSEKTVRNELKILIGLKKITRSGNGNSSFYEMLR
;
A
#
# COMPACT_ATOMS: atom_id res chain seq x y z
N MET A 1 -11.67 -17.09 18.09
CA MET A 1 -11.03 -16.41 16.93
C MET A 1 -11.32 -14.91 16.88
N PHE A 2 -12.60 -14.49 16.89
CA PHE A 2 -13.01 -13.08 16.94
C PHE A 2 -12.88 -12.40 18.31
N ASN A 3 -12.54 -13.15 19.37
CA ASN A 3 -12.25 -12.58 20.70
C ASN A 3 -10.87 -11.92 20.79
N THR A 4 -10.02 -12.10 19.76
CA THR A 4 -8.76 -11.36 19.63
C THR A 4 -9.05 -9.93 19.16
N GLU A 5 -8.24 -8.97 19.62
CA GLU A 5 -8.39 -7.55 19.25
C GLU A 5 -8.33 -7.35 17.72
N ILE A 6 -7.55 -8.19 17.03
CA ILE A 6 -7.39 -8.21 15.57
C ILE A 6 -8.66 -8.71 14.88
N GLY A 7 -9.27 -9.80 15.38
CA GLY A 7 -10.53 -10.31 14.84
C GLY A 7 -11.67 -9.31 14.97
N LYS A 8 -11.76 -8.57 16.10
CA LYS A 8 -12.76 -7.51 16.29
C LYS A 8 -12.57 -6.36 15.30
N LYS A 9 -11.34 -5.89 15.12
CA LYS A 9 -11.00 -4.81 14.16
C LYS A 9 -11.26 -5.24 12.73
N PHE A 10 -10.90 -6.46 12.37
CA PHE A 10 -11.18 -7.02 11.04
C PHE A 10 -12.68 -7.12 10.77
N LEU A 11 -13.47 -7.63 11.73
CA LEU A 11 -14.91 -7.72 11.58
C LEU A 11 -15.57 -6.34 11.40
N ALA A 12 -15.11 -5.33 12.14
CA ALA A 12 -15.57 -3.95 11.97
C ALA A 12 -15.27 -3.43 10.55
N LEU A 13 -14.08 -3.74 10.04
CA LEU A 13 -13.64 -3.35 8.70
C LEU A 13 -14.45 -4.03 7.60
N ILE A 14 -14.74 -5.32 7.74
CA ILE A 14 -15.60 -6.08 6.82
C ILE A 14 -17.03 -5.52 6.83
N LYS A 15 -17.59 -5.23 8.00
CA LYS A 15 -18.92 -4.59 8.13
C LYS A 15 -18.95 -3.22 7.47
N ALA A 16 -17.92 -2.41 7.66
CA ALA A 16 -17.80 -1.10 7.01
C ALA A 16 -17.70 -1.25 5.48
N SER A 17 -16.93 -2.23 4.99
CA SER A 17 -16.78 -2.52 3.57
C SER A 17 -18.10 -2.94 2.92
N LEU A 18 -18.88 -3.79 3.60
CA LEU A 18 -20.22 -4.18 3.13
C LEU A 18 -21.16 -2.96 3.06
N LYS A 19 -21.21 -2.15 4.11
CA LYS A 19 -22.03 -0.91 4.12
C LYS A 19 -21.66 0.04 2.99
N VAL A 20 -20.36 0.22 2.72
CA VAL A 20 -19.91 1.07 1.63
C VAL A 20 -20.24 0.45 0.27
N SER A 21 -20.13 -0.88 0.12
CA SER A 21 -20.54 -1.55 -1.11
C SER A 21 -22.03 -1.37 -1.42
N ASP A 22 -22.89 -1.31 -0.41
CA ASP A 22 -24.33 -1.07 -0.58
C ASP A 22 -24.65 0.31 -1.19
N LEU A 23 -23.75 1.28 -1.02
CA LEU A 23 -23.90 2.63 -1.58
C LEU A 23 -23.57 2.70 -3.08
N ILE A 24 -22.94 1.66 -3.65
CA ILE A 24 -22.52 1.64 -5.07
C ILE A 24 -23.74 1.44 -5.95
N PRO A 25 -24.18 2.41 -6.78
CA PRO A 25 -25.37 2.25 -7.61
C PRO A 25 -25.24 1.14 -8.66
N ASP A 26 -24.02 0.87 -9.15
CA ASP A 26 -23.73 -0.21 -10.08
C ASP A 26 -23.88 -1.59 -9.42
N LEU A 27 -24.90 -2.35 -9.85
CA LEU A 27 -25.21 -3.69 -9.37
C LEU A 27 -24.10 -4.72 -9.64
N VAL A 28 -23.40 -4.60 -10.77
CA VAL A 28 -22.35 -5.55 -11.17
C VAL A 28 -21.12 -5.35 -10.31
N LEU A 29 -20.65 -4.11 -10.19
CA LEU A 29 -19.51 -3.78 -9.34
C LEU A 29 -19.81 -4.03 -7.86
N ARG A 30 -21.02 -3.68 -7.41
CA ARG A 30 -21.51 -3.99 -6.05
C ARG A 30 -21.43 -5.50 -5.78
N GLY A 31 -21.95 -6.31 -6.69
CA GLY A 31 -21.93 -7.77 -6.57
C GLY A 31 -20.51 -8.31 -6.46
N ARG A 32 -19.60 -7.86 -7.34
CA ARG A 32 -18.19 -8.27 -7.32
C ARG A 32 -17.47 -7.87 -6.04
N ILE A 33 -17.65 -6.63 -5.57
CA ILE A 33 -17.05 -6.15 -4.32
C ILE A 33 -17.56 -6.95 -3.13
N LYS A 34 -18.86 -7.26 -3.07
CA LYS A 34 -19.42 -8.07 -1.99
C LYS A 34 -18.86 -9.48 -1.96
N THR A 35 -18.80 -10.16 -3.12
CA THR A 35 -18.19 -11.48 -3.23
C THR A 35 -16.74 -11.44 -2.76
N GLN A 36 -15.97 -10.45 -3.23
CA GLN A 36 -14.59 -10.24 -2.83
C GLN A 36 -14.43 -10.05 -1.31
N ILE A 37 -15.31 -9.24 -0.68
CA ILE A 37 -15.31 -9.04 0.78
C ILE A 37 -15.58 -10.36 1.52
N LEU A 38 -16.50 -11.18 1.01
CA LEU A 38 -16.80 -12.49 1.59
C LEU A 38 -15.64 -13.47 1.45
N ASP A 39 -14.92 -13.43 0.33
CA ASP A 39 -13.75 -14.29 0.12
C ASP A 39 -12.59 -13.87 1.03
N VAL A 40 -12.34 -12.57 1.19
CA VAL A 40 -11.42 -12.02 2.20
C VAL A 40 -11.80 -12.51 3.61
N TYR A 41 -13.09 -12.53 3.94
CA TYR A 41 -13.57 -13.02 5.24
C TYR A 41 -13.35 -14.53 5.43
N LYS A 42 -13.64 -15.35 4.41
CA LYS A 42 -13.42 -16.82 4.46
C LYS A 42 -11.94 -17.15 4.64
N ILE A 43 -11.06 -16.54 3.85
CA ILE A 43 -9.62 -16.78 3.92
C ILE A 43 -9.03 -16.36 5.27
N PHE A 44 -9.59 -15.30 5.89
CA PHE A 44 -9.22 -14.93 7.25
C PHE A 44 -9.60 -16.00 8.28
N ILE A 45 -10.76 -16.64 8.14
CA ILE A 45 -11.17 -17.77 9.01
C ILE A 45 -10.24 -18.97 8.81
N GLU A 46 -9.85 -19.23 7.56
CA GLU A 46 -8.92 -20.32 7.20
C GLU A 46 -7.47 -20.05 7.65
N LYS A 47 -7.19 -18.87 8.23
CA LYS A 47 -5.85 -18.41 8.66
C LYS A 47 -4.81 -18.40 7.54
N ASN A 48 -5.25 -18.36 6.28
CA ASN A 48 -4.34 -18.27 5.14
C ASN A 48 -3.98 -16.80 4.90
N TYR A 49 -3.05 -16.28 5.71
CA TYR A 49 -2.64 -14.87 5.65
C TYR A 49 -2.02 -14.47 4.31
N ARG A 50 -1.36 -15.40 3.61
CA ARG A 50 -0.74 -15.12 2.30
C ARG A 50 -1.79 -14.92 1.21
N GLY A 51 -2.83 -15.77 1.19
CA GLY A 51 -3.99 -15.58 0.33
C GLY A 51 -4.77 -14.33 0.69
N LEU A 52 -4.90 -14.05 1.99
CA LEU A 52 -5.65 -12.91 2.52
C LEU A 52 -5.09 -11.57 2.01
N LEU A 53 -3.77 -11.41 1.99
CA LEU A 53 -3.14 -10.19 1.50
C LEU A 53 -3.48 -9.93 0.03
N LYS A 54 -3.44 -10.96 -0.82
CA LYS A 54 -3.79 -10.87 -2.23
C LYS A 54 -5.25 -10.48 -2.43
N GLU A 55 -6.17 -11.13 -1.73
CA GLU A 55 -7.59 -10.79 -1.86
C GLU A 55 -7.90 -9.37 -1.38
N ILE A 56 -7.18 -8.88 -0.37
CA ILE A 56 -7.30 -7.48 0.06
C ILE A 56 -6.72 -6.52 -0.99
N ASP A 57 -5.64 -6.87 -1.70
CA ASP A 57 -5.14 -6.07 -2.84
C ASP A 57 -6.18 -5.97 -3.97
N ILE A 58 -6.82 -7.08 -4.30
CA ILE A 58 -7.89 -7.11 -5.31
C ILE A 58 -9.07 -6.24 -4.85
N LEU A 59 -9.46 -6.35 -3.57
CA LEU A 59 -10.51 -5.52 -2.99
C LEU A 59 -10.15 -4.02 -3.01
N ASP A 60 -8.88 -3.67 -2.73
CA ASP A 60 -8.39 -2.29 -2.82
C ASP A 60 -8.54 -1.74 -4.25
N GLY A 61 -8.22 -2.57 -5.26
CA GLY A 61 -8.41 -2.24 -6.66
C GLY A 61 -9.87 -1.92 -7.00
N TYR A 62 -10.81 -2.74 -6.53
CA TYR A 62 -12.24 -2.46 -6.75
C TYR A 62 -12.73 -1.21 -6.02
N LEU A 63 -12.28 -0.97 -4.79
CA LEU A 63 -12.63 0.25 -4.03
C LEU A 63 -12.04 1.50 -4.68
N PHE A 64 -10.85 1.40 -5.26
CA PHE A 64 -10.23 2.46 -6.04
C PHE A 64 -11.04 2.79 -7.30
N LEU A 65 -11.43 1.76 -8.07
CA LEU A 65 -12.28 1.93 -9.24
C LEU A 65 -13.63 2.55 -8.88
N ALA A 66 -14.27 2.08 -7.81
CA ALA A 66 -15.54 2.63 -7.35
C ALA A 66 -15.44 4.11 -6.95
N GLY A 67 -14.33 4.52 -6.30
CA GLY A 67 -14.07 5.92 -6.01
C GLY A 67 -13.78 6.75 -7.25
N HIS A 68 -13.00 6.22 -8.19
CA HIS A 68 -12.63 6.91 -9.43
C HIS A 68 -13.84 7.14 -10.35
N LEU A 69 -14.76 6.19 -10.41
CA LEU A 69 -16.01 6.29 -11.15
C LEU A 69 -17.06 7.17 -10.44
N ASN A 70 -16.69 7.83 -9.32
CA ASN A 70 -17.59 8.62 -8.48
C ASN A 70 -18.84 7.86 -8.02
N LEU A 71 -18.76 6.53 -7.92
CA LEU A 71 -19.86 5.67 -7.46
C LEU A 71 -20.03 5.73 -5.94
N ILE A 72 -18.96 6.11 -5.23
CA ILE A 72 -18.93 6.36 -3.79
C ILE A 72 -18.07 7.61 -3.54
N LYS A 73 -18.41 8.38 -2.50
CA LYS A 73 -17.52 9.46 -2.01
C LYS A 73 -16.12 8.94 -1.74
N GLU A 74 -15.12 9.62 -2.29
CA GLU A 74 -13.71 9.24 -2.19
C GLU A 74 -13.25 9.09 -0.73
N GLU A 75 -13.83 9.86 0.19
CA GLU A 75 -13.57 9.79 1.63
C GLU A 75 -13.88 8.41 2.22
N HIS A 76 -15.00 7.79 1.85
CA HIS A 76 -15.39 6.47 2.34
C HIS A 76 -14.47 5.38 1.79
N CYS A 77 -14.11 5.47 0.50
CA CYS A 77 -13.11 4.59 -0.08
C CYS A 77 -11.77 4.76 0.63
N ARG A 78 -11.27 5.99 0.77
CA ARG A 78 -9.98 6.30 1.41
C ARG A 78 -9.92 5.80 2.85
N ALA A 79 -10.99 5.96 3.63
CA ALA A 79 -11.07 5.43 4.99
C ALA A 79 -10.94 3.91 5.05
N LEU A 80 -11.65 3.18 4.16
CA LEU A 80 -11.55 1.72 4.07
C LEU A 80 -10.16 1.27 3.65
N ARG A 81 -9.59 1.90 2.62
CA ARG A 81 -8.24 1.59 2.12
C ARG A 81 -7.19 1.77 3.21
N ASN A 82 -7.26 2.86 3.97
CA ASN A 82 -6.39 3.08 5.13
C ASN A 82 -6.57 2.00 6.21
N GLY A 83 -7.81 1.60 6.47
CA GLY A 83 -8.10 0.53 7.43
C GLY A 83 -7.53 -0.83 6.99
N PHE A 84 -7.68 -1.19 5.72
CA PHE A 84 -7.06 -2.40 5.15
C PHE A 84 -5.53 -2.32 5.14
N LEU A 85 -4.94 -1.16 4.92
CA LEU A 85 -3.48 -0.97 4.99
C LEU A 85 -2.94 -1.22 6.41
N ILE A 86 -3.59 -0.66 7.43
CA ILE A 86 -3.24 -0.89 8.84
C ILE A 86 -3.44 -2.37 9.22
N PHE A 87 -4.47 -3.00 8.66
CA PHE A 87 -4.70 -4.42 8.89
C PHE A 87 -3.62 -5.29 8.22
N LYS A 88 -3.25 -5.00 6.97
CA LYS A 88 -2.17 -5.67 6.24
C LYS A 88 -0.85 -5.60 7.02
N SER A 89 -0.47 -4.42 7.51
CA SER A 89 0.79 -4.27 8.26
C SER A 89 0.80 -5.13 9.53
N ARG A 90 -0.31 -5.21 10.25
CA ARG A 90 -0.45 -6.11 11.42
C ARG A 90 -0.33 -7.59 11.05
N ILE A 91 -0.95 -8.01 9.95
CA ILE A 91 -0.86 -9.40 9.48
C ILE A 91 0.57 -9.75 9.07
N VAL A 92 1.25 -8.85 8.34
CA VAL A 92 2.65 -9.06 7.92
C VAL A 92 3.58 -9.22 9.12
N LEU A 93 3.40 -8.41 10.16
CA LEU A 93 4.17 -8.53 11.41
C LEU A 93 3.94 -9.89 12.09
N LEU A 94 2.67 -10.35 12.18
CA LEU A 94 2.35 -11.65 12.75
C LEU A 94 2.90 -12.83 11.95
N THR A 95 2.97 -12.71 10.62
CA THR A 95 3.53 -13.74 9.75
C THR A 95 5.06 -13.77 9.74
N ASN A 96 5.74 -12.66 10.06
CA ASN A 96 7.20 -12.59 10.06
C ASN A 96 7.85 -12.95 11.42
N GLU A 97 7.06 -13.05 12.49
CA GLU A 97 7.53 -13.55 13.80
C GLU A 97 7.63 -15.09 13.87
N SER A 98 7.29 -15.82 12.79
CA SER A 98 7.54 -17.26 12.68
C SER A 98 8.74 -17.54 11.74
N PRO A 99 9.74 -18.34 12.16
CA PRO A 99 11.00 -18.46 11.44
C PRO A 99 10.86 -19.28 10.15
N LYS A 100 11.44 -18.74 9.07
CA LYS A 100 11.93 -19.39 7.85
C LYS A 100 11.00 -20.42 7.17
N THR A 101 10.52 -20.07 5.98
CA THR A 101 11.01 -20.62 4.70
C THR A 101 10.23 -20.05 3.51
N ALA A 102 10.92 -19.29 2.66
CA ALA A 102 10.58 -19.26 1.24
C ALA A 102 11.05 -20.59 0.61
N PRO A 103 10.44 -21.10 -0.48
CA PRO A 103 10.53 -20.44 -1.78
C PRO A 103 9.26 -20.45 -2.66
N SER A 104 9.11 -19.35 -3.40
CA SER A 104 8.78 -19.23 -4.83
C SER A 104 7.78 -20.19 -5.49
N GLU A 105 6.70 -19.63 -6.04
CA GLU A 105 6.10 -20.13 -7.28
C GLU A 105 5.90 -18.97 -8.27
N LYS A 106 6.56 -19.15 -9.42
CA LYS A 106 6.61 -18.31 -10.62
C LYS A 106 5.33 -18.50 -11.44
N LYS A 107 4.80 -17.43 -12.04
CA LYS A 107 4.22 -17.40 -13.40
C LYS A 107 4.49 -15.99 -13.97
N GLU A 108 5.53 -15.86 -14.78
CA GLU A 108 5.48 -15.79 -16.25
C GLU A 108 4.93 -14.46 -16.79
N ILE A 109 5.84 -13.53 -17.13
CA ILE A 109 5.60 -12.52 -18.16
C ILE A 109 6.82 -12.46 -19.09
N VAL A 110 6.55 -12.92 -20.30
CA VAL A 110 7.12 -12.68 -21.63
C VAL A 110 8.26 -11.64 -21.78
N LYS A 111 9.33 -12.12 -22.43
CA LYS A 111 10.52 -11.50 -23.08
C LYS A 111 10.26 -10.10 -23.69
N LYS A 112 11.16 -9.09 -23.64
CA LYS A 112 12.53 -8.95 -24.23
C LYS A 112 12.96 -7.44 -24.07
N PRO A 113 14.23 -6.99 -24.31
CA PRO A 113 15.55 -7.60 -24.19
C PRO A 113 16.38 -7.01 -23.03
N GLU A 114 17.46 -7.73 -22.73
CA GLU A 114 18.48 -7.48 -21.73
C GLU A 114 19.23 -6.15 -21.92
N THR A 115 19.52 -5.45 -20.81
CA THR A 115 20.87 -4.91 -20.58
C THR A 115 21.12 -4.65 -19.08
N THR A 116 22.14 -5.37 -18.56
CA THR A 116 23.02 -5.05 -17.42
C THR A 116 22.44 -4.89 -16.01
N LEU A 117 22.49 -6.00 -15.27
CA LEU A 117 23.11 -6.17 -13.94
C LEU A 117 23.23 -4.93 -13.04
N ASN A 118 22.29 -4.77 -12.10
CA ASN A 118 22.59 -4.42 -10.70
C ASN A 118 21.39 -4.75 -9.81
N ASP A 119 21.63 -5.60 -8.81
CA ASP A 119 20.68 -5.98 -7.77
C ASP A 119 20.30 -4.76 -6.92
N GLY A 120 19.11 -4.21 -7.17
CA GLY A 120 18.52 -3.15 -6.36
C GLY A 120 17.00 -3.11 -6.56
N PRO A 121 16.22 -2.65 -5.57
CA PRO A 121 14.78 -2.46 -5.74
C PRO A 121 14.54 -1.52 -6.92
N VAL A 122 13.65 -1.91 -7.83
CA VAL A 122 13.30 -1.14 -9.02
C VAL A 122 12.64 0.17 -8.57
N TYR A 123 13.46 1.21 -8.47
CA TYR A 123 12.99 2.57 -8.27
C TYR A 123 12.42 3.09 -9.58
N THR A 124 11.36 3.91 -9.51
CA THR A 124 11.00 4.74 -10.66
C THR A 124 12.12 5.77 -10.90
N ASP A 125 12.27 6.27 -12.14
CA ASP A 125 13.32 7.26 -12.48
C ASP A 125 13.38 8.45 -11.50
N ARG A 126 12.22 8.85 -10.96
CA ARG A 126 12.12 9.91 -9.95
C ARG A 126 12.61 9.46 -8.57
N GLN A 127 12.25 8.26 -8.13
CA GLN A 127 12.73 7.71 -6.87
C GLN A 127 14.24 7.46 -6.90
N GLY A 128 14.78 7.05 -8.05
CA GLY A 128 16.22 6.92 -8.27
C GLY A 128 16.94 8.25 -8.05
N LYS A 129 16.48 9.31 -8.71
CA LYS A 129 17.03 10.67 -8.53
C LYS A 129 16.93 11.19 -7.09
N ILE A 130 15.82 10.90 -6.40
CA ILE A 130 15.68 11.24 -4.98
C ILE A 130 16.72 10.49 -4.14
N MET A 131 16.91 9.19 -4.39
CA MET A 131 17.87 8.35 -3.66
C MET A 131 19.32 8.75 -3.93
N GLU A 132 19.69 9.09 -5.17
CA GLU A 132 21.00 9.65 -5.52
C GLU A 132 21.26 10.94 -4.74
N TYR A 133 20.28 11.84 -4.69
CA TYR A 133 20.41 13.08 -3.92
C TYR A 133 20.62 12.84 -2.42
N PHE A 134 19.95 11.83 -1.85
CA PHE A 134 20.17 11.41 -0.46
C PHE A 134 21.51 10.69 -0.21
N GLN A 135 22.17 10.12 -1.23
CA GLN A 135 23.51 9.57 -1.10
C GLN A 135 24.55 10.68 -0.88
N GLU A 136 24.35 11.82 -1.56
CA GLU A 136 25.22 12.99 -1.43
C GLU A 136 24.88 13.84 -0.19
N HIS A 137 23.60 13.92 0.17
CA HIS A 137 23.11 14.76 1.26
C HIS A 137 22.54 13.92 2.41
N LYS A 138 23.22 13.94 3.56
CA LYS A 138 22.84 13.16 4.75
C LYS A 138 21.44 13.50 5.29
N GLN A 139 21.04 14.77 5.17
CA GLN A 139 19.76 15.26 5.66
C GLN A 139 19.23 16.32 4.68
N VAL A 140 17.98 16.17 4.24
CA VAL A 140 17.39 16.99 3.18
C VAL A 140 16.02 17.49 3.62
N LYS A 141 15.69 18.75 3.31
CA LYS A 141 14.35 19.32 3.50
C LYS A 141 13.46 19.11 2.28
N LEU A 142 12.14 19.10 2.47
CA LEU A 142 11.19 18.99 1.36
C LEU A 142 11.43 20.05 0.26
N ALA A 143 11.77 21.29 0.63
CA ALA A 143 12.03 22.38 -0.31
C ALA A 143 13.20 22.08 -1.27
N GLU A 144 14.24 21.40 -0.78
CA GLU A 144 15.40 21.02 -1.58
C GLU A 144 15.03 19.92 -2.59
N ILE A 145 14.20 18.96 -2.17
CA ILE A 145 13.69 17.88 -3.04
C ILE A 145 12.75 18.42 -4.12
N LEU A 146 11.95 19.45 -3.80
CA LEU A 146 11.12 20.13 -4.80
C LEU A 146 11.97 20.81 -5.86
N GLY A 147 13.14 21.34 -5.49
CA GLY A 147 14.09 21.94 -6.44
C GLY A 147 14.61 20.97 -7.51
N LEU A 148 14.62 19.66 -7.22
CA LEU A 148 15.03 18.63 -8.17
C LEU A 148 13.97 18.36 -9.27
N PHE A 149 12.72 18.76 -9.04
CA PHE A 149 11.59 18.45 -9.91
C PHE A 149 10.69 19.68 -10.11
N PRO A 150 11.10 20.66 -10.93
CA PRO A 150 10.31 21.88 -11.16
C PRO A 150 8.93 21.60 -11.79
N ASP A 151 8.80 20.52 -12.55
CA ASP A 151 7.56 20.14 -13.24
C ASP A 151 6.61 19.28 -12.39
N VAL A 152 6.96 19.01 -11.12
CA VAL A 152 6.24 18.07 -10.27
C VAL A 152 5.61 18.79 -9.08
N SER A 153 4.31 18.57 -8.87
CA SER A 153 3.62 19.17 -7.73
C SER A 153 4.16 18.67 -6.40
N GLU A 154 4.09 19.53 -5.38
CA GLU A 154 4.49 19.19 -4.01
C GLU A 154 3.78 17.94 -3.47
N LYS A 155 2.50 17.76 -3.82
CA LYS A 155 1.72 16.58 -3.46
C LYS A 155 2.35 15.29 -4.01
N THR A 156 2.84 15.33 -5.25
CA THR A 156 3.49 14.19 -5.89
C THR A 156 4.81 13.87 -5.20
N VAL A 157 5.65 14.87 -4.91
CA VAL A 157 6.91 14.66 -4.17
C VAL A 157 6.64 14.09 -2.77
N ARG A 158 5.64 14.59 -2.04
CA ARG A 158 5.25 14.03 -0.74
C ARG A 158 4.78 12.57 -0.85
N ASN A 159 4.12 12.19 -1.95
CA ASN A 159 3.72 10.80 -2.18
C ASN A 159 4.93 9.90 -2.45
N GLU A 160 5.89 10.35 -3.26
CA GLU A 160 7.14 9.62 -3.49
C GLU A 160 7.92 9.41 -2.19
N LEU A 161 8.05 10.46 -1.36
CA LEU A 161 8.70 10.36 -0.05
C LEU A 161 7.96 9.43 0.90
N LYS A 162 6.62 9.41 0.88
CA LYS A 162 5.83 8.43 1.65
C LYS A 162 6.12 7.00 1.21
N ILE A 163 6.27 6.76 -0.09
CA ILE A 163 6.63 5.44 -0.63
C ILE A 163 8.03 5.06 -0.15
N LEU A 164 9.03 5.94 -0.28
CA LEU A 164 10.41 5.68 0.17
C LEU A 164 10.52 5.44 1.69
N ILE A 165 9.72 6.15 2.49
CA ILE A 165 9.58 5.89 3.94
C ILE A 165 8.95 4.52 4.19
N GLY A 166 7.88 4.18 3.46
CA GLY A 166 7.23 2.87 3.54
C GLY A 166 8.17 1.72 3.17
N LEU A 167 9.09 1.95 2.24
CA LEU A 167 10.14 1.03 1.83
C LEU A 167 11.36 1.00 2.78
N LYS A 168 11.32 1.77 3.88
CA LYS A 168 12.41 1.89 4.85
C LYS A 168 13.75 2.32 4.23
N LYS A 169 13.70 3.14 3.16
CA LYS A 169 14.90 3.68 2.51
C LYS A 169 15.31 5.03 3.09
N ILE A 170 14.32 5.81 3.52
CA ILE A 170 14.51 7.08 4.20
C ILE A 170 13.62 7.13 5.43
N THR A 171 13.99 7.95 6.41
CA THR A 171 13.13 8.28 7.56
C THR A 171 12.85 9.78 7.57
N ARG A 172 11.78 10.17 8.27
CA ARG A 172 11.39 11.58 8.44
C ARG A 172 11.49 11.97 9.91
N SER A 173 12.25 13.01 10.19
CA SER A 173 12.32 13.67 11.49
C SER A 173 11.68 15.06 11.43
N GLY A 174 11.00 15.49 12.50
CA GLY A 174 10.33 16.81 12.57
C GLY A 174 8.86 16.86 12.12
N ASN A 175 8.21 17.99 12.39
CA ASN A 175 6.77 18.21 12.21
C ASN A 175 6.46 19.33 11.20
N GLY A 176 5.60 19.05 10.21
CA GLY A 176 5.11 20.07 9.27
C GLY A 176 6.19 20.60 8.34
N ASN A 177 6.39 21.92 8.32
CA ASN A 177 7.36 22.58 7.42
C ASN A 177 8.82 22.43 7.87
N SER A 178 9.05 21.95 9.10
CA SER A 178 10.39 21.61 9.61
C SER A 178 10.69 20.11 9.50
N SER A 179 10.03 19.40 8.58
CA SER A 179 10.35 18.00 8.31
C SER A 179 11.67 17.87 7.53
N PHE A 180 12.55 17.06 8.08
CA PHE A 180 13.79 16.61 7.48
C PHE A 180 13.66 15.14 7.10
N TYR A 181 14.38 14.77 6.05
CA TYR A 181 14.44 13.42 5.54
C TYR A 181 15.89 12.98 5.54
N GLU A 182 16.16 11.74 5.92
CA GLU A 182 17.51 11.18 5.98
C GLU A 182 17.48 9.72 5.54
N MET A 183 18.58 9.24 4.99
CA MET A 183 18.68 7.84 4.57
C MET A 183 18.71 6.92 5.79
N LEU A 184 17.92 5.85 5.74
CA LEU A 184 17.96 4.82 6.78
C LEU A 184 19.22 3.97 6.56
N ARG A 185 20.16 3.99 7.52
CA ARG A 185 21.33 3.10 7.53
C ARG A 185 20.97 1.71 8.00
#